data_AF-A0A1I4DCS1-F1
#
_entry.id   AF-A0A1I4DCS1-F1
#
_cell.length_a   1.000
_cell.length_b   1.000
_cell.length_c   1.000
_cell.angle_alpha   90.00
_cell.angle_beta   90.00
_cell.angle_gamma   90.00
#
_symmetry.space_group_name_H-M   'P 1'
#
loop_
_entity.id
_entity.type
_entity.pdbx_description
1 polymer ?
#
loop_
_entity_poly.entity_id
_entity_poly.type
_entity_poly.pdbx_seq_one_letter_code
_entity_poly.pdbx_strand_id
1 'polypeptide(L)'
;MPPTIRLRDGADERLKKAFALDTDTALANHIGVDQGHYSRILNGRTSPGPSFQARLLIAAEKLGIDFYDLFEVVPDPDLQDT
;
A
#
# COMPACT_ATOMS: atom_id res chain seq x y z
N MET A 1 17.78 -0.97 -10.18
CA MET A 1 16.45 -0.29 -10.19
C MET A 1 16.39 0.44 -8.88
N PRO A 2 16.19 1.78 -8.84
CA PRO A 2 16.39 2.54 -7.61
C PRO A 2 15.53 1.98 -6.47
N PRO A 3 15.99 2.06 -5.21
CA PRO A 3 15.21 1.58 -4.08
C PRO A 3 13.81 2.19 -4.12
N THR A 4 12.81 1.36 -3.88
CA THR A 4 11.42 1.79 -3.98
C THR A 4 10.60 1.21 -2.85
N ILE A 5 9.42 1.79 -2.63
CA ILE A 5 8.44 1.27 -1.70
C ILE A 5 7.35 0.59 -2.53
N ARG A 6 6.88 -0.56 -2.07
CA ARG A 6 5.72 -1.26 -2.65
C ARG A 6 4.72 -1.61 -1.55
N LEU A 7 3.47 -1.81 -1.94
CA LEU A 7 2.48 -2.41 -1.06
C LEU A 7 2.84 -3.90 -0.91
N ARG A 8 2.78 -4.43 0.31
CA ARG A 8 3.02 -5.86 0.55
C ARG A 8 1.89 -6.70 -0.01
N ASP A 9 2.25 -7.90 -0.43
CA ASP A 9 1.29 -8.95 -0.77
C ASP A 9 0.37 -9.21 0.44
N GLY A 10 -0.94 -9.32 0.21
CA GLY A 10 -1.93 -9.55 1.26
C GLY A 10 -2.35 -8.31 2.07
N ALA A 11 -1.71 -7.15 1.87
CA ALA A 11 -2.07 -5.93 2.59
C ALA A 11 -3.49 -5.46 2.26
N ASP A 12 -3.92 -5.60 1.01
CA ASP A 12 -5.26 -5.27 0.54
C ASP A 12 -6.33 -6.13 1.23
N GLU A 13 -6.16 -7.45 1.26
CA GLU A 13 -7.07 -8.38 1.94
C GLU A 13 -7.13 -8.11 3.45
N ARG A 14 -5.98 -7.82 4.08
CA ARG A 14 -5.91 -7.46 5.50
C ARG A 14 -6.71 -6.19 5.79
N LEU A 15 -6.57 -5.17 4.96
CA LEU A 15 -7.28 -3.90 5.12
C LEU A 15 -8.78 -4.06 4.85
N LYS A 16 -9.16 -4.76 3.78
CA LYS A 16 -10.56 -5.09 3.48
C LYS A 16 -11.23 -5.80 4.66
N LYS A 17 -10.57 -6.80 5.22
CA LYS A 17 -11.07 -7.49 6.42
C LYS A 17 -11.19 -6.56 7.63
N ALA A 18 -10.19 -5.71 7.86
CA ALA A 18 -10.17 -4.83 9.02
C ALA A 18 -11.23 -3.71 8.95
N PHE A 19 -11.56 -3.24 7.75
CA PHE A 19 -12.59 -2.23 7.52
C PHE A 19 -13.97 -2.79 7.17
N ALA A 20 -14.13 -4.12 7.15
CA ALA A 20 -15.34 -4.80 6.70
C ALA A 20 -15.80 -4.35 5.29
N LEU A 21 -14.85 -4.36 4.34
CA LEU A 21 -15.06 -4.00 2.94
C LEU A 21 -14.84 -5.22 2.04
N ASP A 22 -15.70 -5.40 1.04
CA ASP A 22 -15.67 -6.59 0.18
C ASP A 22 -14.90 -6.38 -1.13
N THR A 23 -14.55 -5.14 -1.47
CA THR A 23 -13.96 -4.82 -2.79
C THR A 23 -12.83 -3.80 -2.70
N ASP A 24 -11.89 -3.90 -3.62
CA ASP A 24 -10.77 -2.97 -3.78
C ASP A 24 -11.29 -1.55 -4.05
N THR A 25 -12.40 -1.43 -4.78
CA THR A 25 -13.07 -0.14 -5.03
C THR A 25 -13.59 0.47 -3.74
N ALA A 26 -14.19 -0.33 -2.86
CA ALA A 26 -14.66 0.16 -1.58
C ALA A 26 -13.49 0.62 -0.70
N LEU A 27 -12.37 -0.12 -0.70
CA LEU A 27 -11.17 0.30 0.01
C LEU A 27 -10.56 1.57 -0.60
N ALA A 28 -10.41 1.66 -1.92
CA ALA A 28 -9.93 2.86 -2.61
C ALA A 28 -10.77 4.10 -2.25
N ASN A 29 -12.10 3.96 -2.27
CA ASN A 29 -13.01 5.03 -1.87
C ASN A 29 -12.87 5.36 -0.37
N HIS A 30 -12.71 4.35 0.49
CA HIS A 30 -12.53 4.53 1.93
C HIS A 30 -11.28 5.37 2.25
N ILE A 31 -10.18 5.17 1.51
CA ILE A 31 -8.95 5.96 1.67
C ILE A 31 -8.90 7.22 0.78
N GLY A 32 -9.97 7.48 0.02
CA GLY A 32 -10.13 8.66 -0.83
C GLY A 32 -9.16 8.70 -2.01
N VAL A 33 -8.98 7.57 -2.70
CA VAL A 33 -8.10 7.42 -3.86
C VAL A 33 -8.90 6.85 -5.04
N ASP A 34 -8.56 7.26 -6.26
CA ASP A 34 -9.13 6.70 -7.47
C ASP A 34 -8.90 5.18 -7.58
N GLN A 35 -9.92 4.45 -8.05
CA GLN A 35 -9.88 2.99 -8.20
C GLN A 35 -8.79 2.55 -9.19
N GLY A 36 -8.63 3.26 -10.31
CA GLY A 36 -7.63 2.95 -11.32
C GLY A 36 -6.21 3.14 -10.78
N HIS A 37 -5.99 4.20 -10.00
CA HIS A 37 -4.73 4.44 -9.29
C HIS A 37 -4.46 3.35 -8.25
N TYR A 38 -5.45 3.00 -7.42
CA TYR A 38 -5.36 1.93 -6.42
C TYR A 38 -4.97 0.60 -7.07
N SER A 39 -5.67 0.21 -8.13
CA SER A 39 -5.42 -1.02 -8.88
C SER A 39 -4.00 -1.07 -9.47
N ARG A 40 -3.47 0.04 -9.98
CA ARG A 40 -2.09 0.09 -10.49
C ARG A 40 -1.06 -0.13 -9.40
N ILE A 41 -1.30 0.39 -8.19
CA ILE A 41 -0.43 0.17 -7.04
C ILE A 41 -0.48 -1.28 -6.59
N LEU A 42 -1.69 -1.84 -6.43
CA LEU A 42 -1.90 -3.22 -6.01
C LEU A 42 -1.21 -4.23 -6.96
N ASN A 43 -1.28 -3.97 -8.26
CA ASN A 43 -0.65 -4.80 -9.28
C ASN A 43 0.83 -4.47 -9.54
N GLY A 44 1.46 -3.63 -8.71
CA GLY A 44 2.88 -3.25 -8.85
C GLY A 44 3.22 -2.45 -10.12
N ARG A 45 2.22 -1.94 -10.85
CA ARG A 45 2.41 -1.12 -12.06
C ARG A 45 2.83 0.31 -11.74
N THR A 46 2.64 0.75 -10.50
CA THR A 46 2.99 2.09 -10.03
C THR A 46 3.39 2.01 -8.57
N SER A 47 4.50 2.64 -8.18
CA SER A 47 4.87 2.72 -6.77
C SER A 47 3.89 3.61 -6.00
N PRO A 48 3.49 3.23 -4.78
CA PRO A 48 2.69 4.11 -3.92
C PRO A 48 3.46 5.39 -3.62
N GLY A 49 2.94 6.53 -4.08
CA GLY A 49 3.52 7.84 -3.78
C GLY A 49 3.27 8.28 -2.32
N PRO A 50 3.95 9.34 -1.83
CA PRO A 50 3.85 9.80 -0.44
C PRO A 50 2.41 10.06 0.01
N SER A 51 1.58 10.68 -0.83
CA SER A 51 0.17 10.95 -0.50
C SER A 51 -0.66 9.68 -0.37
N PHE A 52 -0.37 8.64 -1.16
CA PHE A 52 -1.06 7.35 -1.03
C PHE A 52 -0.66 6.66 0.28
N GLN A 53 0.64 6.60 0.55
CA GLN A 53 1.17 6.00 1.77
C GLN A 53 0.58 6.66 3.03
N ALA A 54 0.58 8.00 3.08
CA ALA A 54 0.02 8.75 4.20
C ALA A 54 -1.48 8.46 4.40
N ARG A 55 -2.28 8.44 3.33
CA ARG A 55 -3.72 8.13 3.41
C ARG A 55 -3.98 6.74 3.98
N LEU A 56 -3.22 5.75 3.50
CA LEU A 56 -3.39 4.37 3.94
C LEU A 56 -3.00 4.21 5.42
N LEU A 57 -1.89 4.82 5.84
CA LEU A 57 -1.44 4.80 7.23
C LEU A 57 -2.43 5.49 8.17
N ILE A 58 -2.97 6.64 7.78
CA ILE A 58 -3.99 7.35 8.58
C ILE A 58 -5.25 6.49 8.73
N ALA A 59 -5.69 5.83 7.65
CA ALA A 59 -6.84 4.93 7.72
C ALA A 59 -6.56 3.73 8.65
N ALA A 60 -5.33 3.21 8.61
CA ALA A 60 -4.93 2.00 9.33
C ALA A 60 -4.45 2.26 10.78
N GLU A 61 -4.21 3.51 11.17
CA GLU A 61 -3.66 3.90 12.48
C GLU A 61 -4.43 3.30 13.66
N LYS A 62 -5.77 3.38 13.63
CA LYS A 62 -6.63 2.84 14.68
C LYS A 62 -6.67 1.31 14.75
N LEU A 63 -6.14 0.65 13.72
CA LEU A 63 -6.05 -0.81 13.65
C LEU A 63 -4.71 -1.33 14.21
N GLY A 64 -3.81 -0.44 14.64
CA GLY A 64 -2.46 -0.81 15.06
C GLY A 64 -1.62 -1.39 13.91
N ILE A 65 -1.97 -1.04 12.67
CA ILE A 65 -1.26 -1.44 11.46
C ILE A 65 -0.31 -0.32 11.08
N ASP A 66 0.98 -0.64 10.95
CA ASP A 66 2.02 0.34 10.69
C ASP A 66 2.53 0.33 9.23
N PHE A 67 3.61 1.09 8.99
CA PHE A 67 4.26 1.15 7.68
C PHE A 67 4.77 -0.22 7.21
N TYR A 68 5.44 -0.97 8.08
CA TYR A 68 6.04 -2.24 7.70
C TYR A 68 5.03 -3.38 7.65
N ASP A 69 3.84 -3.23 8.23
CA ASP A 69 2.70 -4.12 7.97
C ASP A 69 2.15 -3.98 6.55
N LEU A 70 2.15 -2.77 5.99
CA LEU A 70 1.50 -2.43 4.72
C LEU A 70 2.46 -2.38 3.54
N PHE A 71 3.67 -1.92 3.80
CA PHE A 71 4.64 -1.60 2.78
C PHE A 71 5.94 -2.34 3.00
N GLU A 72 6.66 -2.53 1.90
CA GLU A 72 8.02 -3.03 1.92
C GLU A 72 8.95 -2.09 1.15
N VAL A 73 10.18 -2.01 1.64
CA VAL A 73 11.28 -1.35 0.95
C VAL A 73 11.94 -2.40 0.06
N VAL A 74 11.86 -2.19 -1.25
CA VAL A 74 12.53 -3.01 -2.25
C VAL A 74 13.91 -2.37 -2.50
N PRO A 75 15.01 -3.05 -2.12
CA PRO A 75 16.36 -2.51 -2.32
C PRO A 75 16.70 -2.44 -3.82
N ASP A 76 17.63 -1.57 -4.16
CA ASP A 76 18.28 -1.69 -5.47
C ASP A 76 19.14 -2.96 -5.44
N PRO A 77 18.98 -3.89 -6.39
CA PRO A 77 19.89 -5.03 -6.51
C PRO A 77 21.37 -4.60 -6.56
N ASP A 78 21.66 -3.40 -7.05
CA ASP A 78 23.02 -2.86 -7.16
C ASP A 78 23.53 -2.19 -5.86
N LEU A 79 22.71 -2.10 -4.80
CA LEU A 79 23.06 -1.58 -3.47
C LEU A 79 23.41 -2.67 -2.45
N GLN A 80 23.47 -3.94 -2.88
CA GLN A 80 23.98 -5.03 -2.04
C GLN A 80 25.50 -5.04 -2.13
N ASP A 81 26.16 -4.43 -1.13
CA ASP A 81 27.60 -4.40 -0.82
C ASP A 81 28.13 -2.95 -0.74
N THR A 82 27.87 -2.28 0.38
CA THR A 82 28.74 -1.21 0.90
C THR A 82 28.74 -1.23 2.42
#